data_AF-A0A355KRF2-F1
#
_entry.id   AF-A0A355KRF2-F1
#
_cell.length_a   1.000
_cell.length_b   1.000
_cell.length_c   1.000
_cell.angle_alpha   90.00
_cell.angle_beta   90.00
_cell.angle_gamma   90.00
#
_symmetry.space_group_name_H-M   'P 1'
#
loop_
_entity.id
_entity.type
_entity.pdbx_description
1 polymer ?
#
loop_
_entity_poly.entity_id
_entity_poly.type
_entity_poly.pdbx_seq_one_letter_code
_entity_poly.pdbx_strand_id
1 'polypeptide(L)'
;MDPLKRGECARPGDIIWTEGHVLALSDGDCVVAAERYSAGFGGVFRTPISRRFGGLRTVKDLERAYFDKEPVCLLDIEGQPFSIKDFKIFKLPSVTTD
;
A
#
# COMPACT_ATOMS: atom_id res chain seq x y z
N MET A 1 13.86 -3.88 -6.99
CA MET A 1 13.25 -3.27 -5.79
C MET A 1 13.41 -4.28 -4.68
N ASP A 2 13.97 -3.86 -3.55
CA ASP A 2 14.22 -4.76 -2.43
C ASP A 2 13.06 -4.70 -1.44
N PRO A 3 12.68 -5.82 -0.81
CA PRO A 3 11.72 -5.78 0.29
C PRO A 3 12.22 -4.86 1.40
N LEU A 4 11.30 -4.10 2.00
CA LEU A 4 11.55 -3.31 3.19
C LEU A 4 12.11 -4.22 4.30
N LYS A 5 13.20 -3.81 4.94
CA LYS A 5 13.88 -4.58 5.99
C LYS A 5 13.57 -4.00 7.38
N ARG A 6 13.65 -4.84 8.42
CA ARG A 6 13.48 -4.37 9.82
C ARG A 6 14.52 -3.27 10.10
N GLY A 7 14.06 -2.17 10.70
CA GLY A 7 14.88 -0.99 10.99
C GLY A 7 14.86 0.08 9.88
N GLU A 8 14.33 -0.24 8.70
CA GLU A 8 14.05 0.75 7.66
C GLU A 8 12.64 1.32 7.81
N CYS A 9 12.42 2.51 7.26
CA CYS A 9 11.08 3.10 7.14
C CYS A 9 10.65 3.11 5.67
N ALA A 10 9.40 2.77 5.45
CA ALA A 10 8.67 3.02 4.23
C ALA A 10 8.53 4.54 4.01
N ARG A 11 8.57 4.96 2.76
CA ARG A 11 8.55 6.37 2.34
C ARG A 11 7.62 6.53 1.14
N PRO A 12 7.16 7.76 0.86
CA PRO A 12 6.46 8.05 -0.39
C PRO A 12 7.24 7.51 -1.59
N GLY A 13 6.54 6.85 -2.52
CA GLY A 13 7.10 6.17 -3.69
C GLY A 13 7.36 4.68 -3.49
N ASP A 14 7.50 4.19 -2.26
CA ASP A 14 7.64 2.75 -2.01
C ASP A 14 6.37 1.99 -2.40
N ILE A 15 6.52 0.73 -2.78
CA ILE A 15 5.46 -0.07 -3.39
C ILE A 15 4.90 -1.08 -2.40
N ILE A 16 3.59 -1.13 -2.27
CA ILE A 16 2.86 -2.20 -1.60
C ILE A 16 2.38 -3.16 -2.68
N TRP A 17 2.79 -4.41 -2.60
CA TRP A 17 2.38 -5.48 -3.49
C TRP A 17 1.56 -6.51 -2.71
N THR A 18 0.46 -6.95 -3.31
CA THR A 18 -0.31 -8.11 -2.89
C THR A 18 -0.75 -8.88 -4.13
N GLU A 19 -1.30 -10.08 -3.96
CA GLU A 19 -1.78 -10.86 -5.11
C GLU A 19 -2.85 -10.08 -5.89
N GLY A 20 -2.60 -9.88 -7.18
CA GLY A 20 -3.53 -9.19 -8.08
C GLY A 20 -3.57 -7.66 -7.95
N HIS A 21 -2.79 -7.03 -7.07
CA HIS A 21 -2.84 -5.58 -6.89
C HIS A 21 -1.53 -4.94 -6.43
N VAL A 22 -1.31 -3.69 -6.85
CA VAL A 22 -0.14 -2.88 -6.49
C VAL A 22 -0.59 -1.48 -6.12
N LEU A 23 -0.03 -0.96 -5.03
CA LEU A 23 -0.23 0.43 -4.58
C LEU A 23 1.13 1.09 -4.37
N ALA A 24 1.19 2.40 -4.53
CA ALA A 24 2.34 3.20 -4.12
C ALA A 24 2.01 3.97 -2.83
N LEU A 25 2.96 4.07 -1.91
CA LEU A 25 2.84 4.96 -0.76
C LEU A 25 2.94 6.41 -1.22
N SER A 26 2.08 7.26 -0.67
CA SER A 26 2.12 8.72 -0.83
C SER A 26 2.42 9.35 0.51
N ASP A 27 2.78 10.63 0.48
CA ASP A 27 2.75 11.49 1.65
C ASP A 27 1.40 11.47 2.40
N GLY A 28 1.42 11.88 3.69
CA GLY A 28 0.22 12.07 4.49
C GLY A 28 -0.60 10.81 4.77
N ASP A 29 0.05 9.68 5.07
CA ASP A 29 -0.60 8.39 5.36
C ASP A 29 -1.61 7.95 4.29
N CYS A 30 -1.24 8.14 3.03
CA CYS A 30 -2.06 7.78 1.87
C CYS A 30 -1.37 6.74 0.99
N VAL A 31 -2.17 6.06 0.19
CA VAL A 31 -1.73 5.23 -0.93
C VAL A 31 -2.29 5.77 -2.23
N VAL A 32 -1.58 5.52 -3.31
CA VAL A 32 -2.02 5.77 -4.68
C VAL A 32 -2.14 4.44 -5.40
N ALA A 33 -3.28 4.19 -6.02
CA ALA A 33 -3.51 2.99 -6.81
C ALA A 33 -4.31 3.33 -8.07
N ALA A 34 -4.07 2.55 -9.12
CA ALA A 34 -4.86 2.63 -10.32
C ALA A 34 -6.01 1.61 -10.23
N GLU A 35 -7.24 2.08 -10.36
CA GLU A 35 -8.46 1.34 -10.09
C GLU A 35 -9.56 1.65 -11.12
N ARG A 36 -10.71 0.96 -10.98
CA ARG A 36 -11.93 1.16 -11.77
C ARG A 36 -11.73 0.99 -13.28
N TYR A 37 -10.98 -0.05 -13.67
CA TYR A 37 -10.79 -0.39 -15.08
C TYR A 37 -12.11 -0.89 -15.70
N SER A 38 -12.83 -0.02 -16.41
CA SER A 38 -13.99 -0.38 -17.21
C SER A 38 -13.79 0.07 -18.66
N ALA A 39 -14.05 -0.83 -19.61
CA ALA A 39 -13.90 -0.59 -21.05
C ALA A 39 -12.53 0.01 -21.49
N GLY A 40 -11.45 -0.30 -20.76
CA GLY A 40 -10.09 0.21 -21.04
C GLY A 40 -9.77 1.56 -20.39
N PHE A 41 -10.70 2.14 -19.64
CA PHE A 41 -10.49 3.37 -18.88
C PHE A 41 -10.34 3.03 -17.40
N GLY A 42 -9.36 3.63 -16.74
CA GLY A 42 -9.15 3.54 -15.30
C GLY A 42 -8.83 4.91 -14.71
N GLY A 43 -8.86 5.01 -13.39
CA GLY A 43 -8.48 6.21 -12.67
C GLY A 43 -7.35 5.92 -11.69
N VAL A 44 -6.52 6.94 -11.43
CA VAL A 44 -5.52 6.89 -10.35
C VAL A 44 -6.11 7.63 -9.15
N PHE A 45 -6.21 6.92 -8.03
CA PHE A 45 -6.84 7.44 -6.82
C PHE A 45 -5.83 7.50 -5.69
N ARG A 46 -5.81 8.63 -4.99
CA ARG A 46 -5.11 8.80 -3.71
C ARG A 46 -6.10 8.59 -2.58
N THR A 47 -5.86 7.60 -1.74
CA THR A 47 -6.77 7.19 -0.67
C THR A 47 -6.02 7.10 0.66
N PRO A 48 -6.58 7.62 1.76
CA PRO A 48 -6.00 7.43 3.09
C PRO A 48 -5.86 5.95 3.45
N ILE A 49 -4.78 5.58 4.16
CA ILE A 49 -4.59 4.21 4.66
C ILE A 49 -5.79 3.75 5.47
N SER A 50 -6.37 4.62 6.30
CA SER A 50 -7.56 4.33 7.11
C SER A 50 -8.83 4.00 6.31
N ARG A 51 -8.88 4.37 5.03
CA ARG A 51 -9.98 4.03 4.13
C ARG A 51 -9.68 2.84 3.24
N ARG A 52 -8.40 2.49 3.06
CA ARG A 52 -7.98 1.37 2.22
C ARG A 52 -7.70 0.10 3.02
N PHE A 53 -7.25 0.24 4.26
CA PHE A 53 -6.88 -0.87 5.13
C PHE A 53 -7.68 -0.80 6.43
N GLY A 54 -8.55 -1.76 6.65
CA GLY A 54 -9.38 -1.88 7.84
C GLY A 54 -8.52 -2.01 9.10
N GLY A 55 -8.76 -1.13 10.07
CA GLY A 55 -8.06 -1.13 11.36
C GLY A 55 -6.69 -0.45 11.36
N LEU A 56 -6.12 -0.09 10.20
CA LEU A 56 -4.86 0.64 10.12
C LEU A 56 -5.14 2.14 9.94
N ARG A 57 -4.31 3.02 10.50
CA ARG A 57 -4.49 4.47 10.35
C ARG A 57 -3.32 5.16 9.66
N THR A 58 -2.13 4.61 9.83
CA THR A 58 -0.87 5.23 9.41
C THR A 58 0.00 4.27 8.61
N VAL A 59 1.01 4.80 7.91
CA VAL A 59 2.06 3.97 7.27
C VAL A 59 2.75 3.09 8.31
N LYS A 60 2.95 3.60 9.52
CA LYS A 60 3.58 2.84 10.62
C LYS A 60 2.76 1.62 11.06
N ASP A 61 1.43 1.71 11.03
CA ASP A 61 0.58 0.54 11.31
C ASP A 61 0.74 -0.53 10.22
N LEU A 62 0.88 -0.10 8.96
CA LEU A 62 1.11 -1.00 7.83
C LEU A 62 2.51 -1.64 7.90
N GLU A 63 3.55 -0.88 8.25
CA GLU A 63 4.89 -1.39 8.49
C GLU A 63 4.90 -2.45 9.60
N ARG A 64 4.25 -2.15 10.73
CA ARG A 64 4.10 -3.09 11.85
C ARG A 64 3.46 -4.39 11.37
N ALA A 65 2.31 -4.30 10.71
CA ALA A 65 1.60 -5.47 10.21
C ALA A 65 2.46 -6.29 9.23
N TYR A 66 3.20 -5.63 8.34
CA TYR A 66 4.12 -6.30 7.41
C TYR A 66 5.24 -7.06 8.14
N PHE A 67 5.89 -6.43 9.11
CA PHE A 67 7.00 -7.05 9.83
C PHE A 67 6.57 -8.16 10.78
N ASP A 68 5.41 -7.99 11.41
CA ASP A 68 4.85 -8.94 12.36
C ASP A 68 4.02 -10.04 11.67
N LYS A 69 3.91 -9.96 10.33
CA LYS A 69 3.15 -10.89 9.48
C LYS A 69 1.68 -10.99 9.90
N GLU A 70 1.14 -9.88 10.36
CA GLU A 70 -0.27 -9.76 10.69
C GLU A 70 -1.08 -9.66 9.38
N PRO A 71 -2.14 -10.46 9.22
CA PRO A 71 -3.07 -10.27 8.11
C PRO A 71 -3.66 -8.86 8.15
N VAL A 72 -3.74 -8.20 7.00
CA VAL A 72 -4.41 -6.90 6.88
C VAL A 72 -5.68 -7.04 6.07
N CYS A 73 -6.66 -6.17 6.31
CA CYS A 73 -7.92 -6.17 5.59
C CYS A 73 -7.92 -5.03 4.59
N LEU A 74 -7.94 -5.31 3.28
CA LEU A 74 -8.25 -4.31 2.27
C LEU A 74 -9.74 -4.01 2.28
N LEU A 75 -10.11 -2.74 2.14
CA LEU A 75 -11.50 -2.31 2.00
C LEU A 75 -11.77 -1.98 0.54
N ASP A 76 -12.87 -2.51 0.02
CA ASP A 76 -13.39 -2.09 -1.28
C ASP A 76 -14.14 -0.75 -1.20
N ILE A 77 -14.74 -0.33 -2.32
CA ILE A 77 -15.48 0.94 -2.40
C ILE A 77 -16.74 0.97 -1.52
N GLU A 78 -17.31 -0.19 -1.21
CA GLU A 78 -18.47 -0.36 -0.34
C GLU A 78 -18.05 -0.52 1.13
N GLY A 79 -16.74 -0.54 1.40
CA GLY A 79 -16.16 -0.75 2.72
C GLY A 79 -16.16 -2.22 3.15
N GLN A 80 -16.42 -3.17 2.24
CA GLN A 80 -16.37 -4.59 2.55
C GLN A 80 -14.91 -5.03 2.70
N PRO A 81 -14.58 -5.77 3.77
CA PRO A 81 -13.22 -6.20 4.02
C PRO A 81 -12.85 -7.46 3.21
N PHE A 82 -11.67 -7.44 2.63
CA PHE A 82 -10.99 -8.58 2.03
C PHE A 82 -9.64 -8.81 2.72
N SER A 83 -9.44 -9.99 3.31
CA SER A 83 -8.21 -10.29 4.05
C SER A 83 -7.07 -10.65 3.10
N ILE A 84 -5.94 -9.96 3.25
CA ILE A 84 -4.68 -10.28 2.59
C ILE A 84 -3.68 -10.75 3.65
N LYS A 85 -3.21 -11.99 3.47
CA LYS A 85 -2.22 -12.63 4.35
C LYS A 85 -0.79 -12.34 3.89
N ASP A 86 -0.61 -12.28 2.57
CA ASP A 86 0.68 -12.08 1.95
C ASP A 86 0.68 -10.75 1.20
N PHE A 87 1.33 -9.76 1.81
CA PHE A 87 1.68 -8.53 1.13
C PHE A 87 3.14 -8.20 1.41
N LYS A 88 3.75 -7.43 0.51
CA LYS A 88 5.13 -7.01 0.59
C LYS A 88 5.22 -5.51 0.43
N ILE A 89 6.07 -4.88 1.21
CA ILE A 89 6.48 -3.49 0.99
C ILE A 89 7.85 -3.53 0.33
N PHE A 90 8.00 -2.88 -0.82
CA PHE A 90 9.23 -2.81 -1.60
C PHE A 90 9.74 -1.37 -1.63
N LYS A 91 11.04 -1.21 -1.37
CA LYS A 91 11.73 0.07 -1.50
C LYS A 91 11.85 0.44 -2.98
N LEU A 92 11.40 1.63 -3.33
CA LEU A 92 11.72 2.22 -4.62
C LEU A 92 13.09 2.92 -4.50
N PRO A 93 14.08 2.60 -5.36
CA PRO A 93 15.34 3.31 -5.35
C PRO A 93 15.10 4.79 -5.61
N SER A 94 15.66 5.66 -4.77
CA SER A 94 15.68 7.08 -5.07
C SER A 94 16.59 7.29 -6.27
N VAL A 95 16.04 7.82 -7.36
CA VAL A 95 16.84 8.31 -8.47
C VAL A 95 17.34 9.69 -8.08
N THR A 96 18.60 9.80 -7.67
CA THR A 96 19.29 11.09 -7.65
C THR A 96 19.60 11.47 -9.08
N THR A 97 18.86 12.43 -9.62
CA THR A 97 19.30 13.19 -10.80
C THR A 97 20.34 14.20 -10.33
N ASP A 98 21.59 13.95 -10.68
CA ASP A 98 22.69 14.93 -10.61
C ASP A 98 22.46 16.09 -11.60
#